data_AF-A0A4R2H1A7-F1
#
_entry.id   AF-A0A4R2H1A7-F1
#
_cell.length_a   1.000
_cell.length_b   1.000
_cell.length_c   1.000
_cell.angle_alpha   90.00
_cell.angle_beta   90.00
_cell.angle_gamma   90.00
#
_symmetry.space_group_name_H-M   'P 1'
#
loop_
_entity.id
_entity.type
_entity.pdbx_description
1 polymer ?
#
loop_
_entity_poly.entity_id
_entity_poly.type
_entity_poly.pdbx_seq_one_letter_code
_entity_poly.pdbx_strand_id
1 'polypeptide(L)'
;MLAEGRLRAVIVLDEAPADLVDLVGYLQDVTSDRLALDLVVVTAYEVAGHRILVPQLIEPDRSQLTAELAGTSKPTTASEIVRGSDAFAATIEPVPTDQQATLRRLLEWARELERDGLASLYTSIGKGRWVLNPRLPGQSRGMVSIWNDKGPYLSPYRSVFDQEAPTTLAKLDAAAPNEIGRGNYIKAEYDESLLTLLRDAYLEAKDRRA
;
A
#
# COMPACT_ATOMS: atom_id res chain seq x y z
N MET A 1 -0.04 12.09 -24.54
CA MET A 1 -0.49 11.97 -23.13
C MET A 1 0.32 10.94 -22.34
N LEU A 2 0.48 9.68 -22.77
CA LEU A 2 1.32 8.72 -22.02
C LEU A 2 2.84 9.00 -22.07
N ALA A 3 3.33 9.78 -23.05
CA ALA A 3 4.74 10.12 -23.21
C ALA A 3 5.30 11.05 -22.11
N GLU A 4 4.44 11.78 -21.40
CA GLU A 4 4.84 12.69 -20.31
C GLU A 4 4.68 12.07 -18.92
N GLY A 5 4.30 10.78 -18.84
CA GLY A 5 4.04 10.09 -17.58
C GLY A 5 2.79 10.58 -16.83
N ARG A 6 1.92 11.33 -17.52
CA ARG A 6 0.63 11.81 -17.00
C ARG A 6 -0.51 10.96 -17.53
N LEU A 7 -1.26 10.34 -16.63
CA LEU A 7 -2.44 9.54 -16.93
C LEU A 7 -3.69 10.28 -16.46
N ARG A 8 -4.68 10.42 -17.34
CA ARG A 8 -6.03 10.83 -16.96
C ARG A 8 -6.98 9.67 -17.23
N ALA A 9 -7.80 9.29 -16.25
CA ALA A 9 -8.84 8.30 -16.41
C ALA A 9 -10.18 8.88 -15.93
N VAL A 10 -11.25 8.54 -16.65
CA VAL A 10 -12.63 8.90 -16.30
C VAL A 10 -13.34 7.61 -15.94
N ILE A 11 -13.92 7.57 -14.75
CA ILE A 11 -14.67 6.42 -14.24
C ILE A 11 -16.13 6.83 -14.18
N VAL A 12 -16.98 6.15 -14.95
CA VAL A 12 -18.41 6.42 -15.02
C VAL A 12 -19.16 5.37 -14.22
N LEU A 13 -20.03 5.80 -13.31
CA LEU A 13 -20.77 4.95 -12.39
C LEU A 13 -22.24 5.40 -12.33
N ASP A 14 -23.13 4.49 -11.96
CA ASP A 14 -24.53 4.84 -11.67
C ASP A 14 -24.65 5.54 -10.29
N GLU A 15 -23.73 5.26 -9.38
CA GLU A 15 -23.59 5.86 -8.05
C GLU A 15 -22.11 5.88 -7.67
N ALA A 16 -21.64 6.94 -7.00
CA ALA A 16 -20.26 7.03 -6.51
C ALA A 16 -20.22 6.71 -5.00
N PRO A 17 -19.74 5.52 -4.60
CA PRO A 17 -19.59 5.19 -3.18
C PRO A 17 -18.58 6.14 -2.52
N ALA A 18 -18.85 6.58 -1.29
CA ALA A 18 -17.96 7.47 -0.54
C ALA A 18 -16.52 6.93 -0.47
N ASP A 19 -16.36 5.63 -0.18
CA ASP A 19 -15.06 4.96 -0.13
C ASP A 19 -14.26 5.08 -1.45
N LEU A 20 -14.94 5.13 -2.59
CA LEU A 20 -14.31 5.29 -3.90
C LEU A 20 -13.90 6.74 -4.16
N VAL A 21 -14.70 7.70 -3.70
CA VAL A 21 -14.37 9.14 -3.77
C VAL A 21 -13.11 9.43 -2.94
N ASP A 22 -13.02 8.87 -1.73
CA ASP A 22 -11.85 8.99 -0.85
C ASP A 22 -10.61 8.34 -1.45
N LEU A 23 -10.76 7.13 -2.01
CA LEU A 23 -9.68 6.42 -2.67
C LEU A 23 -9.13 7.21 -3.87
N VAL A 24 -10.02 7.82 -4.66
CA VAL A 24 -9.63 8.66 -5.80
C VAL A 24 -8.86 9.88 -5.32
N GLY A 25 -9.33 10.57 -4.26
CA GLY A 25 -8.61 11.68 -3.66
C GLY A 25 -7.21 11.31 -3.20
N TYR A 26 -7.07 10.19 -2.49
CA TYR A 26 -5.78 9.66 -2.04
C TYR A 26 -4.83 9.34 -3.21
N LEU A 27 -5.32 8.65 -4.25
CA LEU A 27 -4.51 8.25 -5.39
C LEU A 27 -4.00 9.46 -6.18
N GLN A 28 -4.81 10.51 -6.30
CA GLN A 28 -4.38 11.76 -6.96
C GLN A 28 -3.33 12.51 -6.14
N ASP A 29 -3.46 12.53 -4.80
CA ASP A 29 -2.49 13.15 -3.90
C ASP A 29 -1.11 12.44 -3.92
N VAL A 30 -1.12 11.11 -3.77
CA VAL A 30 0.11 10.30 -3.72
C VAL A 30 0.88 10.27 -5.03
N THR A 31 0.21 10.55 -6.15
CA THR A 31 0.84 10.55 -7.48
C THR A 31 1.36 11.92 -7.92
N SER A 32 1.29 12.95 -7.06
CA SER A 32 1.83 14.30 -7.31
C SER A 32 1.44 14.82 -8.70
N ASP A 33 0.13 14.85 -8.97
CA ASP A 33 -0.49 15.32 -10.22
C ASP A 33 -0.15 14.52 -11.49
N ARG A 34 0.50 13.36 -11.36
CA ARG A 34 0.75 12.45 -12.50
C ARG A 34 -0.46 11.58 -12.85
N LEU A 35 -1.42 11.45 -11.94
CA LEU A 35 -2.68 10.76 -12.16
C LEU A 35 -3.85 11.71 -11.90
N ALA A 36 -4.69 11.90 -12.91
CA ALA A 36 -5.97 12.57 -12.79
C ALA A 36 -7.09 11.53 -12.93
N LEU A 37 -7.92 11.39 -11.89
CA LEU A 37 -9.09 10.52 -11.90
C LEU A 37 -10.33 11.41 -11.78
N ASP A 38 -11.22 11.33 -12.76
CA ASP A 38 -12.53 11.98 -12.71
C ASP A 38 -13.60 10.93 -12.44
N LEU A 39 -14.37 11.11 -11.36
CA LEU A 39 -15.54 10.28 -11.06
C LEU A 39 -16.77 10.96 -11.64
N VAL A 40 -17.49 10.26 -12.51
CA VAL A 40 -18.73 10.78 -13.11
C VAL A 40 -19.88 9.86 -12.74
N VAL A 41 -20.89 10.42 -12.08
CA VAL A 41 -22.15 9.73 -11.82
C VAL A 41 -23.14 10.07 -12.92
N VAL A 42 -23.83 9.09 -13.48
CA VAL A 42 -24.86 9.31 -14.50
C VAL A 42 -26.24 8.99 -13.93
N THR A 43 -27.07 10.01 -13.78
CA THR A 43 -28.48 9.83 -13.39
C THR A 43 -29.39 9.90 -14.60
N ALA A 44 -30.43 9.06 -14.61
CA ALA A 44 -31.44 9.05 -15.66
C ALA A 44 -32.76 9.64 -15.16
N TYR A 45 -33.32 10.58 -15.90
CA TYR A 45 -34.63 11.19 -15.62
C TYR A 45 -35.57 10.96 -16.79
N GLU A 46 -36.86 10.78 -16.50
CA GLU A 46 -37.90 10.87 -17.52
C GLU A 46 -38.53 12.26 -17.50
N VAL A 47 -38.44 12.98 -18.62
CA VAL A 47 -39.07 14.28 -18.81
C VAL A 47 -39.89 14.22 -20.08
N ALA A 48 -41.21 14.42 -19.96
CA ALA A 48 -42.15 14.39 -21.08
C ALA A 48 -42.02 13.13 -21.98
N GLY A 49 -41.86 11.95 -21.37
CA GLY A 49 -41.73 10.67 -22.09
C GLY A 49 -40.37 10.41 -22.73
N HIS A 50 -39.37 11.26 -22.48
CA HIS A 50 -38.00 11.10 -22.97
C HIS A 50 -37.06 10.81 -21.81
N ARG A 51 -36.20 9.79 -21.96
CA ARG A 51 -35.15 9.46 -21.00
C ARG A 51 -33.94 10.37 -21.23
N ILE A 52 -33.64 11.21 -20.25
CA ILE A 52 -32.52 12.15 -20.24
C ILE A 52 -31.45 11.61 -19.29
N LEU A 53 -30.22 11.49 -19.77
CA LEU A 53 -29.05 11.15 -18.94
C LEU A 53 -28.30 12.43 -18.56
N VAL A 54 -28.04 12.61 -17.27
CA VAL A 54 -27.33 13.77 -16.74
C VAL A 54 -26.06 13.28 -16.04
N PRO A 55 -24.87 13.46 -16.67
CA PRO A 55 -23.61 13.20 -16.01
C PRO A 55 -23.29 14.31 -15.01
N GLN A 56 -22.83 13.93 -13.83
CA GLN A 56 -22.34 14.83 -12.78
C GLN A 56 -20.92 14.43 -12.39
N LEU A 57 -20.00 15.39 -12.45
CA LEU A 57 -18.65 15.19 -11.94
C LEU A 57 -18.69 15.24 -10.41
N ILE A 58 -18.14 14.21 -9.77
CA ILE A 58 -17.96 14.14 -8.33
C ILE A 58 -16.53 14.58 -8.03
N GLU A 59 -16.39 15.71 -7.36
CA GLU A 59 -15.09 16.20 -6.90
C GLU A 59 -14.74 15.52 -5.57
N PRO A 60 -13.55 14.90 -5.46
CA PRO A 60 -13.06 14.42 -4.18
C PRO A 60 -12.79 15.62 -3.26
N ASP A 61 -13.31 15.59 -2.02
CA ASP A 61 -13.16 16.71 -1.09
C ASP A 61 -11.71 16.81 -0.61
N ARG A 62 -10.97 17.78 -1.17
CA ARG A 62 -9.54 17.97 -0.88
C ARG A 62 -9.27 18.56 0.49
N SER A 63 -10.32 18.97 1.22
CA SER A 63 -10.22 19.83 2.41
C SER A 63 -10.38 19.09 3.74
N GLN A 64 -10.89 17.85 3.73
CA GLN A 64 -11.28 17.12 4.95
C GLN A 64 -10.50 15.80 5.19
N LEU A 65 -9.71 15.33 4.21
CA LEU A 65 -9.04 14.02 4.26
C LEU A 65 -7.98 13.86 5.36
N THR A 66 -7.46 14.95 5.96
CA THR A 66 -6.52 14.87 7.08
C THR A 66 -7.18 14.86 8.46
N ALA A 67 -8.47 15.17 8.58
CA ALA A 67 -9.13 15.37 9.87
C ALA A 67 -10.35 14.46 10.13
N GLU A 68 -11.06 13.97 9.12
CA GLU A 68 -12.29 13.16 9.32
C GLU A 68 -12.13 11.63 9.08
N LEU A 69 -10.99 11.17 8.54
CA LEU A 69 -10.68 9.73 8.39
C LEU A 69 -10.37 8.99 9.71
N ALA A 70 -10.51 9.67 10.86
CA ALA A 70 -10.46 9.05 12.19
C ALA A 70 -11.81 8.46 12.65
N GLY A 71 -12.90 8.65 11.91
CA GLY A 71 -14.13 7.94 12.20
C GLY A 71 -15.32 8.41 11.39
N THR A 72 -15.74 7.61 10.41
CA THR A 72 -17.08 6.99 10.30
C THR A 72 -17.38 6.55 8.85
N SER A 73 -17.04 5.30 8.51
CA SER A 73 -17.66 4.58 7.38
C SER A 73 -17.88 3.13 7.79
N LYS A 74 -19.09 2.59 7.59
CA LYS A 74 -19.45 1.19 7.90
C LYS A 74 -20.51 0.68 6.92
N PRO A 75 -20.49 -0.60 6.47
CA PRO A 75 -19.36 -1.51 6.28
C PRO A 75 -19.35 -2.16 4.87
N THR A 76 -18.24 -2.04 4.16
CA THR A 76 -17.86 -3.01 3.12
C THR A 76 -16.76 -3.91 3.69
N THR A 77 -17.13 -4.74 4.68
CA THR A 77 -16.24 -5.60 5.52
C THR A 77 -14.82 -5.06 5.68
N ALA A 78 -14.68 -4.10 6.59
CA ALA A 78 -13.45 -3.38 6.90
C ALA A 78 -12.24 -4.31 7.04
N SER A 79 -11.15 -4.00 6.34
CA SER A 79 -9.85 -4.55 6.68
C SER A 79 -9.42 -3.94 8.02
N GLU A 80 -9.39 -4.73 9.08
CA GLU A 80 -8.95 -4.25 10.38
C GLU A 80 -7.44 -4.01 10.33
N ILE A 81 -6.98 -2.83 10.76
CA ILE A 81 -5.55 -2.55 10.92
C ILE A 81 -5.26 -2.54 12.41
N VAL A 82 -4.51 -3.54 12.86
CA VAL A 82 -4.06 -3.64 14.25
C VAL A 82 -2.59 -3.24 14.35
N ARG A 83 -2.22 -2.59 15.46
CA ARG A 83 -0.81 -2.29 15.74
C ARG A 83 -0.08 -3.57 16.15
N GLY A 84 1.18 -3.68 15.73
CA GLY A 84 2.05 -4.80 16.05
C GLY A 84 1.96 -5.94 15.04
N SER A 85 2.66 -7.02 15.37
CA SER A 85 2.83 -8.19 14.51
C SER A 85 2.11 -9.45 14.99
N ASP A 86 1.46 -9.42 16.15
CA ASP A 86 0.91 -10.62 16.78
C ASP A 86 -0.21 -11.27 15.97
N ALA A 87 -1.09 -10.45 15.38
CA ALA A 87 -2.14 -10.95 14.49
C ALA A 87 -1.56 -11.64 13.24
N PHE A 88 -0.44 -11.15 12.71
CA PHE A 88 0.26 -11.81 11.61
C PHE A 88 0.95 -13.09 12.08
N ALA A 89 1.62 -13.06 13.24
CA ALA A 89 2.32 -14.20 13.81
C ALA A 89 1.40 -15.41 14.03
N ALA A 90 0.17 -15.17 14.52
CA ALA A 90 -0.84 -16.21 14.72
C ALA A 90 -1.22 -16.94 13.43
N THR A 91 -1.02 -16.32 12.26
CA THR A 91 -1.34 -16.95 10.97
C THR A 91 -0.22 -17.81 10.40
N ILE A 92 0.95 -17.85 11.03
CA ILE A 92 2.08 -18.66 10.53
C ILE A 92 1.90 -20.14 10.92
N GLU A 93 1.34 -20.41 12.10
CA GLU A 93 1.16 -21.78 12.62
C GLU A 93 0.35 -22.71 11.69
N PRO A 94 -0.79 -22.29 11.10
CA PRO A 94 -1.58 -23.16 10.22
C PRO A 94 -1.02 -23.33 8.80
N VAL A 95 0.06 -22.65 8.44
CA VAL A 95 0.66 -22.69 7.09
C VAL A 95 1.55 -23.95 6.93
N PRO A 96 1.71 -24.52 5.72
CA PRO A 96 2.65 -25.61 5.46
C PRO A 96 4.07 -25.37 6.02
N THR A 97 4.69 -26.39 6.60
CA THR A 97 5.96 -26.32 7.35
C THR A 97 7.12 -25.74 6.53
N ASP A 98 7.15 -26.00 5.23
CA ASP A 98 8.11 -25.47 4.27
C ASP A 98 8.05 -23.94 4.16
N GLN A 99 6.86 -23.35 4.32
CA GLN A 99 6.65 -21.90 4.29
C GLN A 99 6.79 -21.26 5.67
N GLN A 100 6.55 -22.01 6.76
CA GLN A 100 6.65 -21.50 8.14
C GLN A 100 8.04 -20.96 8.45
N ALA A 101 9.10 -21.65 8.02
CA ALA A 101 10.48 -21.23 8.29
C ALA A 101 10.77 -19.83 7.72
N THR A 102 10.37 -19.62 6.46
CA THR A 102 10.54 -18.35 5.76
C THR A 102 9.67 -17.25 6.37
N LEU A 103 8.40 -17.53 6.69
CA LEU A 103 7.51 -16.55 7.33
C LEU A 103 8.02 -16.13 8.72
N ARG A 104 8.54 -17.07 9.52
CA ARG A 104 9.14 -16.76 10.82
C ARG A 104 10.38 -15.88 10.68
N ARG A 105 11.23 -16.13 9.68
CA ARG A 105 12.39 -15.28 9.39
C ARG A 105 11.95 -13.85 9.04
N LEU A 106 10.98 -13.69 8.13
CA LEU A 106 10.46 -12.37 7.75
C LEU A 106 9.81 -11.64 8.93
N LEU A 107 9.09 -12.37 9.79
CA LEU A 107 8.49 -11.81 11.00
C LEU A 107 9.57 -11.33 11.98
N GLU A 108 10.62 -12.12 12.24
CA GLU A 108 11.68 -11.70 13.15
C GLU A 108 12.44 -10.50 12.60
N TRP A 109 12.79 -10.51 11.31
CA TRP A 109 13.38 -9.34 10.65
C TRP A 109 12.53 -8.06 10.84
N ALA A 110 11.21 -8.15 10.65
CA ALA A 110 10.33 -7.01 10.87
C ALA A 110 10.30 -6.55 12.34
N ARG A 111 10.34 -7.49 13.30
CA ARG A 111 10.42 -7.19 14.73
C ARG A 111 11.74 -6.53 15.12
N GLU A 112 12.84 -6.90 14.50
CA GLU A 112 14.13 -6.23 14.69
C GLU A 112 14.08 -4.78 14.21
N LEU A 113 13.48 -4.50 13.04
CA LEU A 113 13.28 -3.12 12.58
C LEU A 113 12.52 -2.27 13.60
N GLU A 114 11.47 -2.81 14.22
CA GLU A 114 10.70 -2.10 15.24
C GLU A 114 11.49 -1.92 16.53
N ARG A 115 12.20 -2.95 16.98
CA ARG A 115 13.06 -2.92 18.18
C ARG A 115 14.13 -1.84 18.08
N ASP A 116 14.67 -1.64 16.88
CA ASP A 116 15.71 -0.64 16.60
C ASP A 116 15.15 0.76 16.27
N GLY A 117 13.82 0.91 16.36
CA GLY A 117 13.12 2.17 16.07
C GLY A 117 13.20 2.58 14.59
N LEU A 118 13.47 1.63 13.70
CA LEU A 118 13.53 1.83 12.25
C LEU A 118 12.16 1.70 11.59
N ALA A 119 11.23 0.99 12.23
CA ALA A 119 9.86 0.85 11.75
C ALA A 119 8.84 0.83 12.90
N SER A 120 7.57 0.97 12.57
CA SER A 120 6.44 0.64 13.44
C SER A 120 5.58 -0.41 12.73
N LEU A 121 5.30 -1.52 13.41
CA LEU A 121 4.59 -2.64 12.78
C LEU A 121 3.09 -2.43 12.86
N TYR A 122 2.42 -2.72 11.74
CA TYR A 122 0.97 -2.79 11.65
C TYR A 122 0.56 -4.01 10.85
N THR A 123 -0.43 -4.74 11.32
CA THR A 123 -1.02 -5.86 10.59
C THR A 123 -2.37 -5.46 10.01
N SER A 124 -2.51 -5.56 8.69
CA SER A 124 -3.80 -5.43 8.01
C SER A 124 -4.45 -6.81 7.88
N ILE A 125 -5.69 -6.92 8.32
CA ILE A 125 -6.48 -8.16 8.37
C ILE A 125 -7.63 -8.01 7.39
N GLY A 126 -7.60 -8.78 6.29
CA GLY A 126 -8.67 -8.86 5.31
C GLY A 126 -9.33 -10.24 5.28
N LYS A 127 -10.25 -10.49 4.33
CA LYS A 127 -10.87 -11.81 4.12
C LYS A 127 -9.82 -12.86 3.73
N GLY A 128 -9.29 -13.59 4.71
CA GLY A 128 -8.32 -14.66 4.50
C GLY A 128 -6.89 -14.18 4.21
N ARG A 129 -6.59 -12.88 4.37
CA ARG A 129 -5.28 -12.31 4.07
C ARG A 129 -4.79 -11.46 5.23
N TRP A 130 -3.60 -11.77 5.72
CA TRP A 130 -2.89 -10.99 6.72
C TRP A 130 -1.66 -10.38 6.08
N VAL A 131 -1.50 -9.08 6.25
CA VAL A 131 -0.39 -8.32 5.70
C VAL A 131 0.30 -7.58 6.82
N LEU A 132 1.53 -7.95 7.12
CA LEU A 132 2.40 -7.21 8.03
C LEU A 132 3.08 -6.06 7.27
N ASN A 133 2.96 -4.86 7.79
CA ASN A 133 3.47 -3.63 7.21
C ASN A 133 4.43 -2.96 8.18
N PRO A 134 5.75 -3.13 7.98
CA PRO A 134 6.75 -2.31 8.65
C PRO A 134 6.69 -0.88 8.10
N ARG A 135 6.02 0.02 8.82
CA ARG A 135 5.85 1.42 8.41
C ARG A 135 7.05 2.24 8.85
N LEU A 136 7.42 3.23 8.04
CA LEU A 136 8.46 4.18 8.41
C LEU A 136 7.99 5.02 9.62
N PRO A 137 8.87 5.37 10.58
CA PRO A 137 8.50 6.15 11.76
C PRO A 137 7.83 7.47 11.36
N GLY A 138 6.70 7.77 12.00
CA GLY A 138 5.91 8.99 11.72
C GLY A 138 5.15 9.00 10.40
N GLN A 139 5.13 7.88 9.65
CA GLN A 139 4.40 7.78 8.38
C GLN A 139 3.40 6.62 8.38
N SER A 140 2.39 6.71 7.51
CA SER A 140 1.41 5.65 7.26
C SER A 140 1.90 4.61 6.23
N ARG A 141 3.04 4.86 5.57
CA ARG A 141 3.62 4.02 4.50
C ARG A 141 4.86 3.26 4.97
N GLY A 142 5.11 2.10 4.35
CA GLY A 142 6.31 1.28 4.53
C GLY A 142 7.03 1.06 3.21
N MET A 143 8.28 0.60 3.27
CA MET A 143 9.02 0.25 2.04
C MET A 143 8.59 -1.11 1.49
N VAL A 144 8.13 -2.00 2.36
CA VAL A 144 7.71 -3.35 2.00
C VAL A 144 6.45 -3.74 2.76
N SER A 145 5.72 -4.71 2.21
CA SER A 145 4.66 -5.45 2.90
C SER A 145 4.97 -6.93 2.87
N ILE A 146 4.78 -7.62 4.00
CA ILE A 146 4.92 -9.07 4.12
C ILE A 146 3.52 -9.68 4.20
N TRP A 147 3.26 -10.73 3.42
CA TRP A 147 1.96 -11.40 3.41
C TRP A 147 2.11 -12.90 3.13
N ASN A 148 1.10 -13.67 3.52
CA ASN A 148 1.16 -15.13 3.58
C ASN A 148 0.04 -15.86 2.79
N ASP A 149 -0.53 -15.22 1.76
CA ASP A 149 -1.56 -15.86 0.91
C ASP A 149 -0.88 -16.73 -0.15
N LYS A 150 -0.96 -18.07 0.00
CA LYS A 150 -0.34 -19.11 -0.86
C LYS A 150 1.20 -19.17 -0.85
N GLY A 151 1.84 -18.43 0.04
CA GLY A 151 3.29 -18.46 0.20
C GLY A 151 3.82 -17.28 1.01
N PRO A 152 5.08 -17.32 1.43
CA PRO A 152 5.76 -16.17 2.01
C PRO A 152 6.05 -15.17 0.90
N TYR A 153 5.41 -14.01 0.93
CA TYR A 153 5.65 -12.95 -0.05
C TYR A 153 6.08 -11.65 0.62
N LEU A 154 7.07 -11.01 0.00
CA LEU A 154 7.51 -9.67 0.34
C LEU A 154 7.32 -8.76 -0.88
N SER A 155 6.39 -7.82 -0.78
CA SER A 155 6.06 -6.86 -1.84
C SER A 155 6.72 -5.51 -1.57
N PRO A 156 7.68 -5.08 -2.41
CA PRO A 156 8.30 -3.78 -2.25
C PRO A 156 7.47 -2.67 -2.88
N TYR A 157 7.55 -1.47 -2.30
CA TYR A 157 7.01 -0.24 -2.88
C TYR A 157 8.15 0.60 -3.44
N ARG A 158 8.51 0.37 -4.71
CA ARG A 158 9.63 1.09 -5.35
C ARG A 158 9.56 2.61 -5.19
N SER A 159 8.38 3.22 -5.30
CA SER A 159 8.21 4.67 -5.11
C SER A 159 8.60 5.15 -3.70
N VAL A 160 8.44 4.32 -2.67
CA VAL A 160 8.86 4.65 -1.30
C VAL A 160 10.39 4.53 -1.20
N PHE A 161 10.99 3.50 -1.79
CA PHE A 161 12.45 3.39 -1.89
C PHE A 161 13.06 4.58 -2.64
N ASP A 162 12.51 4.98 -3.80
CA ASP A 162 12.99 6.12 -4.59
C ASP A 162 13.04 7.42 -3.76
N GLN A 163 12.06 7.61 -2.86
CA GLN A 163 11.93 8.82 -2.05
C GLN A 163 12.79 8.78 -0.78
N GLU A 164 12.81 7.63 -0.10
CA GLU A 164 13.30 7.52 1.27
C GLU A 164 14.67 6.84 1.35
N ALA A 165 15.06 6.02 0.37
CA ALA A 165 16.34 5.33 0.34
C ALA A 165 16.90 5.12 -1.09
N PRO A 166 17.12 6.20 -1.87
CA PRO A 166 17.56 6.09 -3.26
C PRO A 166 18.95 5.44 -3.40
N THR A 167 19.84 5.60 -2.42
CA THR A 167 21.19 5.00 -2.46
C THR A 167 21.10 3.49 -2.30
N THR A 168 20.28 3.04 -1.35
CA THR A 168 20.06 1.62 -1.09
C THR A 168 19.24 0.98 -2.21
N LEU A 169 18.29 1.70 -2.81
CA LEU A 169 17.59 1.22 -4.00
C LEU A 169 18.56 0.88 -5.14
N ALA A 170 19.56 1.73 -5.39
CA ALA A 170 20.58 1.44 -6.41
C ALA A 170 21.39 0.18 -6.10
N LYS A 171 21.70 -0.07 -4.82
CA LYS A 171 22.37 -1.32 -4.38
C LYS A 171 21.47 -2.53 -4.57
N LEU A 172 20.19 -2.42 -4.23
CA LEU A 172 19.18 -3.46 -4.43
C LEU A 172 19.00 -3.79 -5.92
N ASP A 173 18.92 -2.78 -6.78
CA ASP A 173 18.82 -2.97 -8.24
C ASP A 173 20.08 -3.65 -8.81
N ALA A 174 21.25 -3.43 -8.22
CA ALA A 174 22.51 -4.08 -8.62
C ALA A 174 22.62 -5.54 -8.11
N ALA A 175 22.23 -5.79 -6.86
CA ALA A 175 22.31 -7.10 -6.23
C ALA A 175 21.18 -8.05 -6.67
N ALA A 176 19.99 -7.51 -6.92
CA ALA A 176 18.77 -8.24 -7.22
C ALA A 176 17.99 -7.53 -8.36
N PRO A 177 18.46 -7.62 -9.61
CA PRO A 177 17.88 -6.88 -10.72
C PRO A 177 16.40 -7.21 -10.95
N ASN A 178 15.56 -6.18 -11.06
CA ASN A 178 14.10 -6.25 -11.27
C ASN A 178 13.29 -6.82 -10.09
N GLU A 179 13.91 -7.08 -8.93
CA GLU A 179 13.18 -7.54 -7.74
C GLU A 179 12.43 -6.40 -7.05
N ILE A 180 12.93 -5.16 -7.12
CA ILE A 180 12.27 -3.97 -6.57
C ILE A 180 11.45 -3.25 -7.65
N GLY A 181 10.36 -3.90 -8.06
CA GLY A 181 9.44 -3.43 -9.10
C GLY A 181 8.22 -2.67 -8.55
N ARG A 182 7.34 -2.24 -9.45
CA ARG A 182 6.04 -1.67 -9.10
C ARG A 182 4.99 -2.78 -9.13
N GLY A 183 4.31 -3.01 -8.01
CA GLY A 183 3.21 -3.98 -7.93
C GLY A 183 3.66 -5.45 -8.05
N ASN A 184 4.93 -5.75 -7.71
CA ASN A 184 5.47 -7.10 -7.72
C ASN A 184 5.70 -7.62 -6.30
N TYR A 185 6.31 -8.80 -6.22
CA TYR A 185 6.88 -9.37 -5.01
C TYR A 185 8.29 -9.87 -5.33
N ILE A 186 9.15 -9.90 -4.31
CA ILE A 186 10.51 -10.41 -4.43
C ILE A 186 10.46 -11.93 -4.57
N LYS A 187 11.06 -12.43 -5.64
CA LYS A 187 11.20 -13.85 -6.00
C LYS A 187 12.54 -14.43 -5.57
N ALA A 188 13.56 -13.58 -5.36
CA ALA A 188 14.83 -13.98 -4.79
C ALA A 188 14.63 -14.61 -3.40
N GLU A 189 15.56 -15.48 -3.00
CA GLU A 189 15.53 -16.10 -1.67
C GLU A 189 15.64 -15.02 -0.58
N TYR A 190 14.87 -15.17 0.49
CA TYR A 190 14.90 -14.28 1.65
C TYR A 190 16.06 -14.65 2.57
N ASP A 191 17.27 -14.50 2.03
CA ASP A 191 18.53 -14.72 2.73
C ASP A 191 18.94 -13.49 3.56
N GLU A 192 19.98 -13.65 4.37
CA GLU A 192 20.50 -12.58 5.22
C GLU A 192 21.01 -11.38 4.41
N SER A 193 21.51 -11.60 3.18
CA SER A 193 22.05 -10.54 2.34
C SER A 193 20.94 -9.59 1.87
N LEU A 194 19.83 -10.14 1.35
CA LEU A 194 18.68 -9.36 0.95
C LEU A 194 18.04 -8.65 2.14
N LEU A 195 17.85 -9.34 3.26
CA LEU A 195 17.22 -8.75 4.45
C LEU A 195 18.07 -7.64 5.07
N THR A 196 19.40 -7.76 5.00
CA THR A 196 20.34 -6.69 5.39
C THR A 196 20.19 -5.48 4.47
N LEU A 197 20.15 -5.66 3.14
CA LEU A 197 19.95 -4.54 2.21
C LEU A 197 18.59 -3.86 2.40
N LEU A 198 17.53 -4.61 2.67
CA LEU A 198 16.22 -4.03 2.97
C LEU A 198 16.27 -3.24 4.28
N ARG A 199 17.00 -3.71 5.30
CA ARG A 199 17.21 -2.99 6.56
C ARG A 199 18.02 -1.70 6.35
N ASP A 200 19.08 -1.74 5.54
CA ASP A 200 19.87 -0.56 5.18
C ASP A 200 19.00 0.55 4.58
N ALA A 201 17.93 0.20 3.86
CA ALA A 201 17.01 1.19 3.32
C ALA A 201 16.23 1.91 4.44
N TYR A 202 15.81 1.22 5.50
CA TYR A 202 15.20 1.87 6.65
C TYR A 202 16.18 2.73 7.44
N LEU A 203 17.46 2.33 7.50
CA LEU A 203 18.53 3.15 8.08
C LEU A 203 18.73 4.45 7.29
N GLU A 204 18.86 4.35 5.96
CA GLU A 204 18.99 5.52 5.08
C GLU A 204 17.79 6.45 5.22
N ALA A 205 16.57 5.92 5.28
CA ALA A 205 15.36 6.72 5.47
C ALA A 205 15.34 7.45 6.81
N LYS A 206 15.87 6.83 7.87
CA LYS A 206 15.99 7.46 9.19
C LYS A 206 17.04 8.58 9.14
N ASP A 207 18.21 8.32 8.57
CA ASP A 207 19.32 9.29 8.51
C ASP A 207 18.96 10.52 7.66
N ARG A 208 18.19 10.34 6.59
CA ARG A 208 17.71 11.45 5.73
C ARG A 208 16.69 12.37 6.41
N ARG A 209 16.15 11.96 7.55
CA ARG A 209 15.16 12.72 8.33
C ARG A 209 15.75 13.35 9.60
N ALA A 210 16.96 12.95 9.99
CA ALA A 210 17.70 13.52 11.12
C ALA A 210 18.33 14.87 10.74
#